data_AF-A0AAP6GAL4-F1
#
_entry.id   AF-A0AAP6GAL4-F1
#
_cell.length_a   1.000
_cell.length_b   1.000
_cell.length_c   1.000
_cell.angle_alpha   90.00
_cell.angle_beta   90.00
_cell.angle_gamma   90.00
#
_symmetry.space_group_name_H-M   'P 1'
#
loop_
_entity.id
_entity.type
_entity.pdbx_description
1 polymer ?
#
loop_
_entity_poly.entity_id
_entity_poly.type
_entity_poly.pdbx_seq_one_letter_code
_entity_poly.pdbx_strand_id
1 'polypeptide(L)'
;MNSLVVSGSVLLVLLLLVILWRRSKRGKAEPYELQETLFSPAERAFLGVLDLAVGDQARVFAKVRVADVLTPQARLGKGKWQQAFDMISAKRFDYLLCHPTDLSFLCAVELDDSAHRHQKRKVRDLFLKSACDSAGLPLLQIPASSHYQVDELRELLLPLLVKTSLPVEELLPGERREPTFNPLLLDGVDLSASHHGGRMPRAPQAEPPQPDEQGPVLMDNPFIGPDEEEEEASASVPHCPRCAAPLVAREAKKGPHAGRLFLACSRFPECRYAAPQEQARH
;
A
#
# COMPACT_ATOMS: atom_id res chain seq x y z
N MET A 1 57.66 27.85 -16.65
CA MET A 1 56.61 27.61 -17.66
C MET A 1 55.88 26.27 -17.49
N ASN A 2 56.53 25.22 -16.99
CA ASN A 2 55.91 23.88 -16.98
C ASN A 2 54.80 23.69 -15.93
N SER A 3 54.89 24.29 -14.74
CA SER A 3 53.89 24.08 -13.68
C SER A 3 52.52 24.70 -13.97
N LEU A 4 52.48 25.86 -14.64
CA LEU A 4 51.23 26.50 -15.09
C LEU A 4 50.54 25.67 -16.18
N VAL A 5 51.31 25.15 -17.15
CA VAL A 5 50.80 24.29 -18.22
C VAL A 5 50.28 22.96 -17.67
N VAL A 6 50.97 22.36 -16.69
CA VAL A 6 50.54 21.12 -16.02
C VAL A 6 49.28 21.36 -15.17
N SER A 7 49.19 22.49 -14.46
CA SER A 7 47.98 22.80 -13.68
C SER A 7 46.75 23.04 -14.57
N GLY A 8 46.93 23.68 -15.73
CA GLY A 8 45.86 23.93 -16.69
C GLY A 8 45.35 22.66 -17.37
N SER A 9 46.24 21.72 -17.70
CA SER A 9 45.84 20.44 -18.31
C SER A 9 45.08 19.55 -17.33
N VAL A 10 45.46 19.52 -16.05
CA VAL A 10 44.75 18.79 -15.00
C VAL A 10 43.32 19.35 -14.80
N LEU A 11 43.18 20.68 -14.75
CA LEU A 11 41.87 21.33 -14.63
C LEU A 11 40.96 21.03 -15.83
N LEU A 12 41.52 21.01 -17.04
CA LEU A 12 40.78 20.67 -18.26
C LEU A 12 40.31 19.21 -18.25
N VAL A 13 41.16 18.28 -17.82
CA VAL A 13 40.80 16.86 -17.69
C VAL A 13 39.72 16.67 -16.63
N LEU A 14 39.83 17.32 -15.48
CA LEU A 14 38.80 17.28 -14.43
C LEU A 14 37.48 17.86 -14.92
N LEU A 15 37.50 18.99 -15.65
CA LEU A 15 36.32 19.59 -16.26
C LEU A 15 35.67 18.63 -17.29
N LEU A 16 36.48 18.00 -18.15
CA LEU A 16 36.00 17.01 -19.12
C LEU A 16 35.39 15.79 -18.41
N LEU A 17 36.02 15.28 -17.35
CA LEU A 17 35.48 14.19 -16.53
C LEU A 17 34.13 14.57 -15.90
N VAL A 18 33.99 15.80 -15.40
CA VAL A 18 32.73 16.31 -14.84
C VAL A 18 31.66 16.45 -15.93
N ILE A 19 32.01 16.90 -17.13
CA ILE A 19 31.08 17.02 -18.27
C ILE A 19 30.60 15.63 -18.74
N LEU A 20 31.53 14.67 -18.85
CA LEU A 20 31.21 13.29 -19.21
C LEU A 20 30.37 12.61 -18.14
N TRP A 21 30.66 12.84 -16.86
CA TRP A 21 29.86 12.36 -15.74
C TRP A 21 28.47 12.99 -15.70
N ARG A 22 28.36 14.31 -15.94
CA ARG A 22 27.07 15.01 -16.07
C ARG A 22 26.26 14.53 -17.28
N ARG A 23 26.90 14.17 -18.40
CA ARG A 23 26.23 13.58 -19.57
C ARG A 23 25.75 12.15 -19.30
N SER A 24 26.54 11.34 -18.60
CA SER A 24 26.15 9.99 -18.15
C SER A 24 24.97 10.02 -17.17
N LYS A 25 24.90 11.07 -16.35
CA LYS A 25 23.77 11.33 -15.43
C LYS A 25 22.58 12.07 -16.04
N ARG A 26 22.59 12.46 -17.32
CA ARG A 26 21.36 12.90 -17.98
C ARG A 26 20.46 11.68 -18.03
N GLY A 27 19.35 11.74 -17.29
CA GLY A 27 18.46 10.61 -17.04
C GLY A 27 18.19 9.84 -18.33
N LYS A 28 18.51 8.55 -18.32
CA LYS A 28 18.03 7.65 -19.37
C LYS A 28 16.51 7.74 -19.31
N ALA A 29 15.89 8.13 -20.43
CA ALA A 29 14.45 7.99 -20.55
C ALA A 29 14.12 6.52 -20.30
N GLU A 30 13.12 6.28 -19.48
CA GLU A 30 12.71 4.91 -19.19
C GLU A 30 12.14 4.28 -20.47
N PRO A 31 12.51 3.02 -20.80
CA PRO A 31 12.18 2.40 -22.08
C PRO A 31 10.73 1.86 -22.06
N TYR A 32 9.75 2.73 -21.84
CA TYR A 32 8.34 2.36 -21.81
C TYR A 32 7.58 3.06 -22.93
N GLU A 33 6.77 2.29 -23.63
CA GLU A 33 5.85 2.78 -24.65
C GLU A 33 4.41 2.60 -24.15
N LEU A 34 3.56 3.58 -24.45
CA LEU A 34 2.13 3.49 -24.15
C LEU A 34 1.50 2.49 -25.12
N GLN A 35 0.83 1.47 -24.58
CA GLN A 35 0.02 0.58 -25.39
C GLN A 35 -1.29 1.30 -25.80
N GLU A 36 -1.61 1.30 -27.09
CA GLU A 36 -2.76 2.03 -27.62
C GLU A 36 -4.12 1.45 -27.19
N THR A 37 -4.17 0.15 -26.92
CA THR A 37 -5.40 -0.56 -26.57
C THR A 37 -5.19 -1.53 -25.41
N LEU A 38 -6.15 -1.55 -24.48
CA LEU A 38 -6.16 -2.48 -23.35
C LEU A 38 -6.56 -3.92 -23.75
N PHE A 39 -7.42 -4.04 -24.77
CA PHE A 39 -8.06 -5.29 -25.17
C PHE A 39 -7.67 -5.73 -26.58
N SER A 40 -7.60 -7.05 -26.77
CA SER A 40 -7.69 -7.65 -28.10
C SER A 40 -9.07 -7.41 -28.73
N PRO A 41 -9.23 -7.56 -30.06
CA PRO A 41 -10.56 -7.43 -30.70
C PRO A 41 -11.59 -8.42 -30.14
N ALA A 42 -11.20 -9.66 -29.86
CA ALA A 42 -12.07 -10.70 -29.32
C ALA A 42 -12.51 -10.37 -27.88
N GLU A 43 -11.57 -9.92 -27.05
CA GLU A 43 -11.88 -9.47 -25.69
C GLU A 43 -12.85 -8.30 -25.70
N ARG A 44 -12.58 -7.28 -26.51
CA ARG A 44 -13.44 -6.09 -26.62
C ARG A 44 -14.86 -6.45 -27.06
N ALA A 45 -15.00 -7.33 -28.05
CA ALA A 45 -16.30 -7.80 -28.51
C ALA A 45 -17.04 -8.59 -27.42
N PHE A 46 -16.32 -9.47 -26.73
CA PHE A 46 -16.89 -10.27 -25.65
C PHE A 46 -17.32 -9.42 -24.44
N LEU A 47 -16.54 -8.40 -24.06
CA LEU A 47 -16.89 -7.50 -22.95
C LEU A 47 -18.28 -6.87 -23.14
N GLY A 48 -18.59 -6.40 -24.35
CA GLY A 48 -19.91 -5.82 -24.63
C GLY A 48 -21.05 -6.83 -24.45
N VAL A 49 -20.84 -8.08 -24.85
CA VAL A 49 -21.83 -9.17 -24.65
C VAL A 49 -21.94 -9.55 -23.18
N LEU A 50 -20.81 -9.61 -22.47
CA LEU A 50 -20.76 -9.89 -21.04
C LEU A 50 -21.50 -8.84 -20.22
N ASP A 51 -21.28 -7.55 -20.49
CA ASP A 51 -21.97 -6.44 -19.82
C ASP A 51 -23.49 -6.53 -20.00
N LEU A 52 -23.95 -6.85 -21.22
CA LEU A 52 -25.38 -7.06 -21.50
C LEU A 52 -25.95 -8.28 -20.77
N ALA A 53 -25.18 -9.37 -20.69
CA ALA A 53 -25.60 -10.62 -20.05
C ALA A 53 -25.72 -10.47 -18.53
N VAL A 54 -24.76 -9.81 -17.87
CA VAL A 54 -24.79 -9.57 -16.41
C VAL A 54 -25.81 -8.50 -16.02
N GLY A 55 -26.04 -7.49 -16.86
CA GLY A 55 -26.96 -6.39 -16.57
C GLY A 55 -26.60 -5.65 -15.29
N ASP A 56 -27.57 -5.47 -14.41
CA ASP A 56 -27.44 -4.81 -13.11
C ASP A 56 -27.00 -5.75 -11.97
N GLN A 57 -26.93 -7.06 -12.23
CA GLN A 57 -26.65 -8.07 -11.22
C GLN A 57 -25.16 -8.15 -10.84
N ALA A 58 -24.27 -7.66 -11.70
CA ALA A 58 -22.84 -7.59 -11.42
C ALA A 58 -22.17 -6.41 -12.12
N ARG A 59 -21.03 -6.01 -11.57
CA ARG A 59 -20.09 -5.09 -12.19
C ARG A 59 -18.91 -5.88 -12.77
N VAL A 60 -18.61 -5.63 -14.04
CA VAL A 60 -17.48 -6.25 -14.74
C VAL A 60 -16.23 -5.41 -14.55
N PHE A 61 -15.15 -6.04 -14.09
CA PHE A 61 -13.80 -5.49 -14.09
C PHE A 61 -12.93 -6.30 -15.04
N ALA A 62 -12.12 -5.64 -15.85
CA ALA A 62 -11.34 -6.32 -16.86
C ALA A 62 -9.83 -6.25 -16.58
N LYS A 63 -9.08 -7.23 -17.09
CA LYS A 63 -7.62 -7.33 -16.97
C LYS A 63 -7.12 -7.25 -15.51
N VAL A 64 -7.91 -7.80 -14.60
CA VAL A 64 -7.61 -7.79 -13.16
C VAL A 64 -6.48 -8.77 -12.87
N ARG A 65 -5.45 -8.36 -12.14
CA ARG A 65 -4.36 -9.27 -11.77
C ARG A 65 -4.85 -10.30 -10.77
N VAL A 66 -4.42 -11.55 -10.91
CA VAL A 66 -4.83 -12.62 -10.00
C VAL A 66 -4.35 -12.33 -8.57
N ALA A 67 -3.18 -11.72 -8.41
CA ALA A 67 -2.65 -11.31 -7.11
C ALA A 67 -3.44 -10.19 -6.40
N ASP A 68 -4.35 -9.50 -7.10
CA ASP A 68 -5.26 -8.52 -6.47
C ASP A 68 -6.54 -9.18 -5.94
N VAL A 69 -6.76 -10.47 -6.26
CA VAL A 69 -7.97 -11.25 -5.91
C VAL A 69 -7.63 -12.42 -4.99
N LEU A 70 -6.55 -13.13 -5.30
CA LEU A 70 -6.08 -14.30 -4.57
C LEU A 70 -4.79 -13.97 -3.80
N THR A 71 -4.66 -14.57 -2.62
CA THR A 71 -3.45 -14.47 -1.78
C THR A 71 -3.05 -15.85 -1.29
N PRO A 72 -1.76 -16.23 -1.32
CA PRO A 72 -1.33 -17.51 -0.79
C PRO A 72 -1.63 -17.64 0.70
N GLN A 73 -1.97 -18.85 1.14
CA GLN A 73 -2.36 -19.12 2.52
C GLN A 73 -1.27 -18.68 3.50
N ALA A 74 -1.64 -17.92 4.54
CA ALA A 74 -0.71 -17.33 5.52
C ALA A 74 0.14 -18.37 6.27
N ARG A 75 -0.34 -19.61 6.37
CA ARG A 75 0.40 -20.74 6.98
C ARG A 75 1.63 -21.18 6.20
N LEU A 76 1.83 -20.69 4.98
CA LEU A 76 3.03 -20.98 4.20
C LEU A 76 4.22 -20.19 4.75
N GLY A 77 5.35 -20.87 4.97
CA GLY A 77 6.60 -20.19 5.31
C GLY A 77 7.00 -19.17 4.24
N LYS A 78 7.69 -18.10 4.65
CA LYS A 78 8.00 -16.91 3.82
C LYS A 78 8.48 -17.23 2.40
N GLY A 79 9.41 -18.17 2.24
CA GLY A 79 9.94 -18.54 0.91
C GLY A 79 8.90 -19.20 0.00
N LYS A 80 8.11 -20.14 0.54
CA LYS A 80 7.03 -20.82 -0.21
C LYS A 80 5.88 -19.87 -0.50
N TRP A 81 5.57 -18.98 0.43
CA TRP A 81 4.57 -17.94 0.23
C TRP A 81 4.96 -17.03 -0.95
N GLN A 82 6.21 -16.55 -0.98
CA GLN A 82 6.70 -15.71 -2.08
C GLN A 82 6.67 -16.44 -3.42
N GLN A 83 7.12 -17.70 -3.46
CA GLN A 83 7.04 -18.53 -4.68
C GLN A 83 5.61 -18.65 -5.19
N ALA A 84 4.64 -18.92 -4.30
CA ALA A 84 3.23 -19.01 -4.67
C ALA A 84 2.67 -17.65 -5.13
N PHE A 85 3.07 -16.55 -4.48
CA PHE A 85 2.67 -15.19 -4.85
C PHE A 85 3.20 -14.80 -6.25
N ASP A 86 4.46 -15.13 -6.54
CA ASP A 86 5.09 -14.84 -7.83
C ASP A 86 4.38 -15.55 -8.99
N MET A 87 3.85 -16.75 -8.75
CA MET A 87 3.07 -17.49 -9.75
C MET A 87 1.75 -16.80 -10.12
N ILE A 88 1.08 -16.15 -9.16
CA ILE A 88 -0.19 -15.46 -9.40
C ILE A 88 -0.01 -14.00 -9.83
N SER A 89 1.09 -13.34 -9.43
CA SER A 89 1.34 -11.93 -9.75
C SER A 89 1.58 -11.69 -11.24
N ALA A 90 2.12 -12.68 -11.94
CA ALA A 90 2.30 -12.65 -13.39
C ALA A 90 1.01 -12.96 -14.18
N LYS A 91 -0.10 -13.27 -13.51
CA LYS A 91 -1.36 -13.71 -14.13
C LYS A 91 -2.44 -12.65 -14.00
N ARG A 92 -3.39 -12.69 -14.94
CA ARG A 92 -4.58 -11.84 -14.96
C ARG A 92 -5.80 -12.68 -15.29
N PHE A 93 -6.93 -12.33 -14.69
CA PHE A 93 -8.24 -12.69 -15.21
C PHE A 93 -8.57 -11.74 -16.35
N ASP A 94 -9.25 -12.23 -17.38
CA ASP A 94 -9.75 -11.35 -18.44
C ASP A 94 -10.87 -10.48 -17.91
N TYR A 95 -11.80 -11.10 -17.17
CA TYR A 95 -12.85 -10.40 -16.45
C TYR A 95 -13.05 -10.95 -15.03
N LEU A 96 -13.49 -10.08 -14.14
CA LEU A 96 -13.89 -10.39 -12.78
C LEU A 96 -15.26 -9.77 -12.56
N LEU A 97 -16.23 -10.60 -12.20
CA LEU A 97 -17.57 -10.16 -11.85
C LEU A 97 -17.62 -9.90 -10.36
N CYS A 98 -18.02 -8.69 -10.00
CA CYS A 98 -18.20 -8.29 -8.62
C CYS A 98 -19.65 -7.90 -8.37
N HIS A 99 -20.12 -8.11 -7.15
CA HIS A 99 -21.44 -7.65 -6.74
C HIS A 99 -21.51 -6.10 -6.80
N PRO A 100 -22.61 -5.51 -7.31
CA PRO A 100 -22.64 -4.09 -7.66
C PRO A 100 -22.54 -3.13 -6.46
N THR A 101 -22.89 -3.60 -5.25
CA THR A 101 -22.97 -2.76 -4.05
C THR A 101 -21.68 -2.74 -3.23
N ASP A 102 -21.13 -3.92 -2.94
CA ASP A 102 -19.98 -4.10 -2.04
C ASP A 102 -18.69 -4.52 -2.78
N LEU A 103 -18.77 -4.69 -4.10
CA LEU A 103 -17.69 -5.15 -4.96
C LEU A 103 -17.08 -6.50 -4.54
N SER A 104 -17.83 -7.29 -3.76
CA SER A 104 -17.41 -8.65 -3.42
C SER A 104 -17.31 -9.52 -4.68
N PHE A 105 -16.32 -10.40 -4.73
CA PHE A 105 -16.07 -11.23 -5.92
C PHE A 105 -17.16 -12.30 -6.07
N LEU A 106 -17.78 -12.36 -7.24
CA LEU A 106 -18.80 -13.36 -7.60
C LEU A 106 -18.17 -14.50 -8.39
N CYS A 107 -17.52 -14.18 -9.51
CA CYS A 107 -16.76 -15.16 -10.30
C CYS A 107 -15.73 -14.46 -11.19
N ALA A 108 -14.70 -15.20 -11.58
CA ALA A 108 -13.77 -14.80 -12.62
C ALA A 108 -14.15 -15.42 -13.98
N VAL A 109 -13.83 -14.74 -15.07
CA VAL A 109 -14.05 -15.20 -16.44
C VAL A 109 -12.73 -15.13 -17.22
N GLU A 110 -12.39 -16.21 -17.93
CA GLU A 110 -11.23 -16.31 -18.83
C GLU A 110 -11.72 -16.59 -20.26
N LEU A 111 -11.19 -15.84 -21.23
CA LEU A 111 -11.53 -16.00 -22.64
C LEU A 111 -10.45 -16.82 -23.34
N ASP A 112 -10.81 -18.00 -23.83
CA ASP A 112 -9.85 -18.98 -24.31
C ASP A 112 -9.71 -18.95 -25.84
N ASP A 113 -8.60 -18.41 -26.37
CA ASP A 113 -8.40 -18.35 -27.83
C ASP A 113 -8.42 -19.76 -28.45
N SER A 114 -9.42 -20.03 -29.28
CA SER A 114 -9.69 -21.33 -29.91
C SER A 114 -8.80 -21.56 -31.14
N ALA A 115 -7.48 -21.43 -30.97
CA ALA A 115 -6.49 -21.88 -31.95
C ALA A 115 -5.11 -22.14 -31.30
N HIS A 116 -4.62 -23.38 -31.45
CA HIS A 116 -3.23 -23.83 -31.23
C HIS A 116 -2.57 -23.64 -29.84
N ARG A 117 -2.62 -24.67 -28.98
CA ARG A 117 -1.45 -25.30 -28.29
C ARG A 117 -1.90 -26.23 -27.15
N HIS A 118 -2.24 -27.47 -27.50
CA HIS A 118 -2.80 -28.47 -26.60
C HIS A 118 -1.87 -29.01 -25.48
N GLN A 119 -0.58 -28.65 -25.43
CA GLN A 119 0.34 -29.15 -24.39
C GLN A 119 0.70 -28.11 -23.31
N LYS A 120 0.99 -26.85 -23.69
CA LYS A 120 1.42 -25.80 -22.75
C LYS A 120 0.26 -25.09 -22.03
N ARG A 121 -0.93 -25.03 -22.64
CA ARG A 121 -2.11 -24.43 -21.99
C ARG A 121 -2.71 -25.31 -20.89
N LYS A 122 -2.75 -26.65 -21.08
CA LYS A 122 -3.23 -27.60 -20.07
C LYS A 122 -2.64 -27.36 -18.67
N VAL A 123 -1.33 -27.16 -18.55
CA VAL A 123 -0.70 -26.93 -17.22
C VAL A 123 -1.05 -25.55 -16.64
N ARG A 124 -1.17 -24.53 -17.50
CA ARG A 124 -1.44 -23.15 -17.10
C ARG A 124 -2.88 -22.97 -16.64
N ASP A 125 -3.82 -23.57 -17.38
CA ASP A 125 -5.26 -23.48 -17.12
C ASP A 125 -5.62 -24.34 -15.90
N LEU A 126 -4.95 -25.50 -15.73
CA LEU A 126 -5.10 -26.32 -14.52
C LEU A 126 -4.63 -25.59 -13.25
N PHE A 127 -3.53 -24.84 -13.31
CA PHE A 127 -3.07 -24.09 -12.14
C PHE A 127 -4.06 -23.00 -11.74
N LEU A 128 -4.50 -22.15 -12.68
CA LEU A 128 -5.38 -21.03 -12.34
C LEU A 128 -6.72 -21.55 -11.82
N LYS A 129 -7.27 -22.57 -12.46
CA LYS A 129 -8.47 -23.25 -11.99
C LYS A 129 -8.30 -23.83 -10.59
N SER A 130 -7.21 -24.56 -10.34
CA SER A 130 -6.91 -25.13 -9.01
C SER A 130 -6.74 -24.04 -7.94
N ALA A 131 -6.09 -22.92 -8.28
CA ALA A 131 -5.94 -21.79 -7.37
C ALA A 131 -7.31 -21.17 -7.02
N CYS A 132 -8.18 -20.95 -8.01
CA CYS A 132 -9.53 -20.43 -7.81
C CYS A 132 -10.41 -21.40 -7.00
N ASP A 133 -10.40 -22.69 -7.35
CA ASP A 133 -11.11 -23.76 -6.64
C ASP A 133 -10.68 -23.78 -5.15
N SER A 134 -9.37 -23.68 -4.88
CA SER A 134 -8.83 -23.68 -3.51
C SER A 134 -9.20 -22.42 -2.70
N ALA A 135 -9.54 -21.33 -3.39
CA ALA A 135 -9.93 -20.06 -2.79
C ALA A 135 -11.45 -19.87 -2.73
N GLY A 136 -12.23 -20.80 -3.30
CA GLY A 136 -13.69 -20.71 -3.37
C GLY A 136 -14.20 -19.67 -4.37
N LEU A 137 -13.38 -19.27 -5.35
CA LEU A 137 -13.80 -18.34 -6.41
C LEU A 137 -14.18 -19.16 -7.66
N PRO A 138 -15.43 -19.10 -8.15
CA PRO A 138 -15.79 -19.74 -9.41
C PRO A 138 -14.99 -19.11 -10.57
N LEU A 139 -14.40 -19.96 -11.42
CA LEU A 139 -13.72 -19.55 -12.65
C LEU A 139 -14.48 -20.12 -13.84
N LEU A 140 -15.04 -19.24 -14.66
CA LEU A 140 -15.72 -19.59 -15.90
C LEU A 140 -14.78 -19.43 -17.09
N GLN A 141 -14.56 -20.50 -17.84
CA GLN A 141 -13.76 -20.47 -19.06
C GLN A 141 -14.67 -20.49 -20.27
N ILE A 142 -14.59 -19.45 -21.09
CA ILE A 142 -15.44 -19.27 -22.27
C ILE A 142 -14.58 -19.41 -23.51
N PRO A 143 -14.89 -20.34 -24.42
CA PRO A 143 -14.20 -20.44 -25.69
C PRO A 143 -14.30 -19.14 -26.49
N ALA A 144 -13.19 -18.70 -27.08
CA ALA A 144 -13.21 -17.63 -28.05
C ALA A 144 -14.10 -18.02 -29.24
N SER A 145 -15.07 -17.18 -29.56
CA SER A 145 -16.05 -17.34 -30.62
C SER A 145 -16.25 -16.01 -31.31
N SER A 146 -16.57 -16.04 -32.60
CA SER A 146 -16.95 -14.86 -33.37
C SER A 146 -18.40 -14.43 -33.13
N HIS A 147 -19.18 -15.25 -32.43
CA HIS A 147 -20.55 -14.97 -32.04
C HIS A 147 -20.84 -15.49 -30.63
N TYR A 148 -21.39 -14.62 -29.80
CA TYR A 148 -21.89 -14.94 -28.47
C TYR A 148 -23.35 -14.50 -28.40
N GLN A 149 -24.22 -15.41 -27.98
CA GLN A 149 -25.61 -15.05 -27.68
C GLN A 149 -25.71 -14.57 -26.24
N VAL A 150 -26.31 -13.40 -26.05
CA VAL A 150 -26.46 -12.78 -24.73
C VAL A 150 -27.25 -13.70 -23.79
N ASP A 151 -28.30 -14.36 -24.29
CA ASP A 151 -29.18 -15.20 -23.49
C ASP A 151 -28.48 -16.47 -23.00
N GLU A 152 -27.70 -17.14 -23.88
CA GLU A 152 -26.90 -18.31 -23.50
C GLU A 152 -25.86 -17.96 -22.43
N LEU A 153 -25.18 -16.82 -22.59
CA LEU A 153 -24.20 -16.34 -21.61
C LEU A 153 -24.88 -15.98 -20.28
N ARG A 154 -26.07 -15.37 -20.33
CA ARG A 154 -26.86 -15.03 -19.15
C ARG A 154 -27.24 -16.30 -18.37
N GLU A 155 -27.78 -17.31 -19.04
CA GLU A 155 -28.14 -18.59 -18.40
C GLU A 155 -26.95 -19.26 -17.70
N LEU A 156 -25.77 -19.20 -18.33
CA LEU A 156 -24.53 -19.72 -17.75
C LEU A 156 -24.07 -18.94 -16.51
N LEU A 157 -24.29 -17.63 -16.50
CA LEU A 157 -23.85 -16.74 -15.42
C LEU A 157 -24.82 -16.72 -14.23
N LEU A 158 -26.13 -16.84 -14.46
CA LEU A 158 -27.16 -16.71 -13.41
C LEU A 158 -26.86 -17.49 -12.11
N PRO A 159 -26.40 -18.76 -12.15
CA PRO A 159 -26.08 -19.49 -10.92
C PRO A 159 -24.90 -18.92 -10.14
N LEU A 160 -24.00 -18.18 -10.80
CA LEU A 160 -22.80 -17.57 -10.23
C LEU A 160 -23.03 -16.14 -9.73
N LEU A 161 -24.09 -15.48 -10.20
CA LEU A 161 -24.45 -14.12 -9.80
C LEU A 161 -25.20 -14.06 -8.47
N VAL A 162 -25.73 -15.19 -8.00
CA VAL A 162 -26.38 -15.30 -6.70
C VAL A 162 -25.32 -15.45 -5.62
N LYS A 163 -25.20 -14.44 -4.76
CA LYS A 163 -24.39 -14.55 -3.55
C LYS A 163 -25.06 -15.54 -2.61
N THR A 164 -24.46 -16.70 -2.35
CA THR A 164 -24.79 -17.50 -1.17
C THR A 164 -24.18 -16.83 0.07
N SER A 165 -24.58 -15.60 0.35
CA SER A 165 -24.25 -14.97 1.62
C SER A 165 -25.15 -15.58 2.68
N LEU A 166 -24.56 -16.26 3.67
CA LEU A 166 -25.14 -16.20 5.01
C LEU A 166 -25.41 -14.73 5.33
N PRO A 167 -26.56 -14.38 5.94
CA PRO A 167 -26.91 -13.00 6.22
C PRO A 167 -25.72 -12.33 6.91
N VAL A 168 -25.10 -11.39 6.22
CA VAL A 168 -24.17 -10.48 6.89
C VAL A 168 -25.10 -9.60 7.69
N GLU A 169 -25.18 -9.87 8.99
CA GLU A 169 -25.86 -9.04 9.97
C GLU A 169 -25.50 -7.59 9.65
N GLU A 170 -26.52 -6.82 9.31
CA GLU A 170 -26.43 -5.49 8.73
C GLU A 170 -25.73 -4.59 9.73
N LEU A 171 -24.40 -4.48 9.62
CA LEU A 171 -23.59 -3.59 10.44
C LEU A 171 -24.10 -2.18 10.19
N LEU A 172 -24.68 -1.59 11.23
CA LEU A 172 -25.14 -0.21 11.19
C LEU A 172 -23.97 0.69 10.74
N PRO A 173 -24.23 1.76 9.99
CA PRO A 173 -23.19 2.66 9.49
C PRO A 173 -22.36 3.21 10.67
N GLY A 174 -21.15 2.67 10.87
CA GLY A 174 -20.26 3.09 11.97
C GLY A 174 -19.46 1.98 12.63
N GLU A 175 -19.85 0.72 12.50
CA GLU A 175 -19.09 -0.38 13.12
C GLU A 175 -17.98 -0.90 12.19
N ARG A 176 -16.74 -0.45 12.43
CA ARG A 176 -15.55 -1.14 11.90
C ARG A 176 -15.37 -2.44 12.67
N ARG A 177 -15.34 -3.57 11.96
CA ARG A 177 -14.62 -4.75 12.47
C ARG A 177 -13.13 -4.40 12.50
N GLU A 178 -12.57 -4.27 13.70
CA GLU A 178 -11.12 -4.25 13.84
C GLU A 178 -10.55 -5.55 13.27
N PRO A 179 -9.44 -5.50 12.48
CA PRO A 179 -8.72 -6.71 12.17
C PRO A 179 -8.18 -7.26 13.49
N THR A 180 -8.78 -8.32 14.01
CA THR A 180 -8.30 -8.99 15.23
C THR A 180 -6.92 -9.53 14.94
N PHE A 181 -5.91 -8.75 15.33
CA PHE A 181 -4.54 -9.20 15.44
C PHE A 181 -4.55 -10.22 16.57
N ASN A 182 -4.53 -11.53 16.24
CA ASN A 182 -4.50 -12.57 17.26
C ASN A 182 -3.14 -12.48 17.98
N PRO A 183 -3.09 -12.02 19.25
CA PRO A 183 -1.82 -11.75 19.93
C PRO A 183 -1.04 -13.03 20.28
N LEU A 184 -1.66 -14.21 20.15
CA LEU A 184 -1.05 -15.50 20.49
C LEU A 184 -0.06 -16.03 19.43
N LEU A 185 0.19 -15.29 18.34
CA LEU A 185 1.14 -15.68 17.28
C LEU A 185 2.54 -15.04 17.42
N LEU A 186 2.85 -14.39 18.54
CA LEU A 186 4.14 -13.74 18.80
C LEU A 186 5.11 -14.53 19.69
N ASP A 187 4.71 -15.70 20.19
CA ASP A 187 5.61 -16.57 20.95
C ASP A 187 6.57 -17.31 20.00
N GLY A 188 7.73 -16.72 19.73
CA GLY A 188 8.83 -17.46 19.11
C GLY A 188 9.89 -16.68 18.33
N VAL A 189 9.87 -15.35 18.30
CA VAL A 189 10.99 -14.60 17.72
C VAL A 189 12.02 -14.32 18.81
N ASP A 190 13.02 -15.19 18.87
CA ASP A 190 14.19 -15.06 19.72
C ASP A 190 15.01 -13.82 19.31
N LEU A 191 15.02 -12.80 20.17
CA LEU A 191 15.74 -11.54 19.97
C LEU A 191 17.18 -11.58 20.51
N SER A 192 17.69 -12.76 20.88
CA SER A 192 19.02 -12.91 21.46
C SER A 192 20.11 -13.29 20.43
N ALA A 193 20.56 -12.33 19.61
CA ALA A 193 21.84 -12.45 18.91
C ALA A 193 22.48 -11.09 18.54
N SER A 194 23.35 -10.62 19.44
CA SER A 194 24.62 -9.90 19.20
C SER A 194 24.57 -8.46 18.66
N HIS A 195 24.70 -7.43 19.51
CA HIS A 195 25.95 -6.84 20.07
C HIS A 195 26.82 -6.08 19.05
N HIS A 196 26.82 -4.74 19.14
CA HIS A 196 28.05 -3.93 19.17
C HIS A 196 27.80 -2.62 19.96
N GLY A 197 28.77 -2.26 20.80
CA GLY A 197 28.63 -1.42 21.99
C GLY A 197 28.58 0.09 21.77
N GLY A 198 27.95 0.77 22.74
CA GLY A 198 27.96 2.21 22.95
C GLY A 198 27.37 2.51 24.34
N ARG A 199 28.17 3.13 25.21
CA ARG A 199 27.89 3.38 26.64
C ARG A 199 26.70 4.32 26.83
N MET A 200 25.69 3.91 27.61
CA MET A 200 24.56 4.74 28.04
C MET A 200 24.96 5.64 29.22
N PRO A 201 24.52 6.91 29.28
CA PRO A 201 24.48 7.68 30.53
C PRO A 201 23.36 7.13 31.44
N ARG A 202 23.67 6.99 32.73
CA ARG A 202 22.76 6.47 33.78
C ARG A 202 21.65 7.50 34.07
N ALA A 203 20.40 7.10 33.88
CA ALA A 203 19.23 7.86 34.35
C ALA A 203 19.07 7.69 35.88
N PRO A 204 18.63 8.73 36.63
CA PRO A 204 18.29 8.60 38.04
C PRO A 204 17.03 7.74 38.21
N GLN A 205 17.08 6.81 39.16
CA GLN A 205 15.96 5.97 39.57
C GLN A 205 15.06 6.78 40.51
N ALA A 206 13.76 6.85 40.20
CA ALA A 206 12.74 7.34 41.12
C ALA A 206 12.02 6.13 41.73
N GLU A 207 12.14 6.01 43.05
CA GLU A 207 11.45 5.03 43.90
C GLU A 207 9.95 5.32 44.04
N PRO A 208 9.13 4.29 44.30
CA PRO A 208 7.68 4.42 44.47
C PRO A 208 7.32 4.99 45.85
N PRO A 209 6.30 5.86 45.99
CA PRO A 209 5.91 6.38 47.29
C PRO A 209 4.74 5.61 47.90
N GLN A 210 4.88 5.23 49.18
CA GLN A 210 3.86 5.16 50.25
C GLN A 210 4.59 4.88 51.59
N PRO A 211 4.06 5.17 52.81
CA PRO A 211 2.82 5.88 53.20
C PRO A 211 2.94 6.90 54.39
N ASP A 212 1.80 7.50 54.74
CA ASP A 212 1.31 7.96 56.08
C ASP A 212 1.58 9.36 56.70
N GLU A 213 0.44 9.98 57.04
CA GLU A 213 0.01 10.78 58.20
C GLU A 213 0.53 12.20 58.55
N GLN A 214 -0.46 13.11 58.56
CA GLN A 214 -0.74 14.24 59.48
C GLN A 214 0.12 15.52 59.42
N GLY A 215 -0.59 16.64 59.16
CA GLY A 215 -0.04 17.99 58.91
C GLY A 215 0.38 18.79 60.16
N PRO A 216 0.81 20.05 59.96
CA PRO A 216 0.09 21.15 60.61
C PRO A 216 0.08 22.51 59.84
N VAL A 217 -1.04 23.23 60.02
CA VAL A 217 -1.21 24.65 60.46
C VAL A 217 -0.48 25.81 59.73
N LEU A 218 -1.34 26.68 59.13
CA LEU A 218 -1.41 28.16 59.06
C LEU A 218 -0.18 29.04 58.75
N MET A 219 -0.43 30.01 57.83
CA MET A 219 -0.06 31.45 57.85
C MET A 219 1.45 31.78 57.82
N ASP A 220 1.98 32.82 57.18
CA ASP A 220 1.51 34.07 56.58
C ASP A 220 2.60 34.54 55.58
N ASN A 221 2.20 35.25 54.52
CA ASN A 221 2.73 36.52 53.96
C ASN A 221 4.21 36.97 54.21
N PRO A 222 4.74 38.04 53.57
CA PRO A 222 4.62 38.58 52.20
C PRO A 222 5.96 39.18 51.67
N PHE A 223 5.88 39.91 50.54
CA PHE A 223 6.70 41.08 50.15
C PHE A 223 7.92 40.93 49.22
N ILE A 224 7.96 41.86 48.25
CA ILE A 224 9.07 42.34 47.40
C ILE A 224 9.40 41.43 46.22
N GLY A 225 9.43 41.87 44.96
CA GLY A 225 9.54 43.19 44.34
C GLY A 225 10.04 42.96 42.89
N PRO A 226 10.05 43.97 42.02
CA PRO A 226 9.72 43.86 40.60
C PRO A 226 10.91 43.57 39.67
N ASP A 227 10.57 43.48 38.38
CA ASP A 227 11.42 43.59 37.18
C ASP A 227 12.03 42.28 36.64
N GLU A 228 11.44 41.75 35.57
CA GLU A 228 12.03 41.76 34.21
C GLU A 228 11.23 40.84 33.26
N GLU A 229 11.04 41.37 32.04
CA GLU A 229 10.23 40.85 30.95
C GLU A 229 10.88 39.63 30.29
N GLU A 230 10.10 38.58 29.99
CA GLU A 230 10.34 37.76 28.78
C GLU A 230 9.01 37.50 28.08
N GLU A 231 8.89 38.07 26.89
CA GLU A 231 7.74 38.05 25.99
C GLU A 231 7.29 36.61 25.65
N GLU A 232 6.05 36.27 26.00
CA GLU A 232 5.36 35.11 25.44
C GLU A 232 5.02 35.36 23.96
N ALA A 233 5.91 34.95 23.06
CA ALA A 233 5.58 34.83 21.64
C ALA A 233 4.65 33.63 21.43
N SER A 234 3.33 33.88 21.43
CA SER A 234 2.29 32.91 21.08
C SER A 234 2.40 32.46 19.62
N ALA A 235 3.23 31.45 19.34
CA ALA A 235 3.29 30.83 18.03
C ALA A 235 2.04 29.96 17.81
N SER A 236 1.09 30.44 17.02
CA SER A 236 -0.12 29.70 16.64
C SER A 236 0.26 28.37 15.95
N VAL A 237 -0.09 27.24 16.57
CA VAL A 237 0.19 25.91 16.02
C VAL A 237 -0.57 25.73 14.70
N PRO A 238 0.09 25.39 13.58
CA PRO A 238 -0.58 25.23 12.29
C PRO A 238 -1.48 23.99 12.29
N HIS A 239 -2.69 24.12 11.72
CA HIS A 239 -3.69 23.05 11.67
C HIS A 239 -3.72 22.37 10.29
N CYS A 240 -4.05 21.08 10.28
CA CYS A 240 -4.09 20.26 9.08
C CYS A 240 -5.27 20.66 8.16
N PRO A 241 -5.06 20.95 6.86
CA PRO A 241 -6.13 21.36 5.96
C PRO A 241 -7.10 20.22 5.61
N ARG A 242 -6.77 18.96 5.93
CA ARG A 242 -7.63 17.80 5.64
C ARG A 242 -8.59 17.45 6.77
N CYS A 243 -8.24 17.76 8.02
CA CYS A 243 -9.02 17.30 9.18
C CYS A 243 -9.02 18.26 10.37
N ALA A 244 -8.41 19.44 10.21
CA ALA A 244 -8.25 20.48 11.23
C ALA A 244 -7.48 20.07 12.50
N ALA A 245 -6.89 18.87 12.58
CA ALA A 245 -6.06 18.48 13.72
C ALA A 245 -4.68 19.20 13.66
N PRO A 246 -4.02 19.46 14.81
CA PRO A 246 -2.74 20.18 14.83
C PRO A 246 -1.64 19.40 14.09
N LEU A 247 -0.75 20.13 13.42
CA LEU A 247 0.44 19.57 12.78
C LEU A 247 1.60 19.47 13.78
N VAL A 248 2.35 18.38 13.69
CA VAL A 248 3.48 18.06 14.57
C VAL A 248 4.75 17.89 13.73
N ALA A 249 5.84 18.53 14.14
CA ALA A 249 7.13 18.41 13.47
C ALA A 249 7.74 17.02 13.70
N ARG A 250 8.21 16.37 12.62
CA ARG A 250 8.87 15.07 12.64
C ARG A 250 10.05 15.07 11.69
N GLU A 251 11.08 14.29 12.02
CA GLU A 251 12.23 14.08 11.15
C GLU A 251 12.05 12.84 10.28
N ALA A 252 12.33 12.97 8.98
CA ALA A 252 12.32 11.83 8.08
C ALA A 252 13.50 10.89 8.40
N LYS A 253 13.23 9.63 8.74
CA LYS A 253 14.26 8.64 9.10
C LYS A 253 14.84 7.88 7.89
N LYS A 254 14.14 7.88 6.75
CA LYS A 254 14.47 7.06 5.56
C LYS A 254 14.11 7.80 4.27
N GLY A 255 14.79 7.45 3.18
CA GLY A 255 14.52 7.99 1.84
C GLY A 255 15.30 9.27 1.50
N PRO A 256 15.01 9.92 0.36
CA PRO A 256 15.79 11.04 -0.17
C PRO A 256 15.75 12.32 0.67
N HIS A 257 14.82 12.39 1.63
CA HIS A 257 14.68 13.51 2.57
C HIS A 257 15.07 13.15 4.00
N ALA A 258 15.77 12.03 4.21
CA ALA A 258 16.21 11.63 5.54
C ALA A 258 17.03 12.75 6.23
N GLY A 259 16.77 12.99 7.52
CA GLY A 259 17.36 14.10 8.27
C GLY A 259 16.62 15.43 8.19
N ARG A 260 15.60 15.57 7.31
CA ARG A 260 14.83 16.81 7.19
C ARG A 260 13.56 16.77 8.04
N LEU A 261 13.21 17.91 8.62
CA LEU A 261 11.97 18.11 9.35
C LEU A 261 10.79 18.36 8.41
N PHE A 262 9.66 17.77 8.74
CA PHE A 262 8.38 17.97 8.06
C PHE A 262 7.26 17.99 9.10
N LEU A 263 6.17 18.66 8.78
CA LEU A 263 4.96 18.69 9.59
C LEU A 263 4.05 17.55 9.19
N ALA A 264 3.68 16.71 10.14
CA ALA A 264 2.74 15.60 9.96
C ALA A 264 1.47 15.84 10.78
N CYS A 265 0.33 15.39 10.28
CA CYS A 265 -0.90 15.44 11.07
C CYS A 265 -0.77 14.57 12.34
N SER A 266 -1.22 15.10 13.48
CA SER A 266 -1.25 14.37 14.75
C SER A 266 -2.11 13.10 14.71
N ARG A 267 -3.13 13.07 13.84
CA ARG A 267 -4.00 11.89 13.61
C ARG A 267 -3.41 10.84 12.65
N PHE A 268 -2.10 10.85 12.39
CA PHE A 268 -1.49 9.74 11.64
C PHE A 268 -1.64 8.42 12.43
N PRO A 269 -2.09 7.30 11.84
CA PRO A 269 -2.18 7.00 10.40
C PRO A 269 -3.50 7.32 9.71
N GLU A 270 -4.52 7.76 10.44
CA GLU A 270 -5.88 8.03 9.95
C GLU A 270 -5.92 9.24 9.01
N CYS A 271 -5.09 10.25 9.27
CA CYS A 271 -4.85 11.37 8.37
C CYS A 271 -3.37 11.40 7.94
N ARG A 272 -3.10 11.05 6.67
CA ARG A 272 -1.73 10.99 6.11
C ARG A 272 -1.25 12.29 5.49
N TYR A 273 -1.72 13.43 5.99
CA TYR A 273 -1.20 14.73 5.55
C TYR A 273 0.21 14.97 6.09
N ALA A 274 1.12 15.37 5.21
CA ALA A 274 2.46 15.80 5.54
C ALA A 274 2.87 16.96 4.63
N ALA A 275 3.54 17.97 5.18
CA ALA A 275 4.04 19.13 4.45
C ALA A 275 5.46 19.50 4.91
N PRO A 276 6.32 20.08 4.05
CA PRO A 276 7.60 20.64 4.46
C PRO A 276 7.42 21.71 5.55
N GLN A 277 8.34 21.79 6.51
CA GLN A 277 8.22 22.75 7.63
C GLN A 277 8.20 24.22 7.18
N GLU A 278 8.84 24.54 6.04
CA GLU A 278 8.89 25.88 5.46
C GLU A 278 7.54 26.38 4.93
N GLN A 279 6.57 25.48 4.65
CA GLN A 279 5.31 25.83 3.98
C GLN A 279 4.13 26.09 4.92
N ALA A 280 4.28 25.98 6.24
CA ALA A 280 3.17 26.09 7.20
C ALA A 280 3.15 27.40 8.01
N ARG A 281 3.83 28.45 7.52
CA ARG A 281 3.87 29.79 8.15
C ARG A 281 2.97 30.83 7.46
N HIS A 282 1.93 30.41 6.75
CA HIS A 282 0.97 31.31 6.11
C HIS A 282 -0.45 31.01 6.55
#